data_AF-A0A2H5Z477-F1
#
_entry.id   AF-A0A2H5Z477-F1
#
_cell.length_a   1.000
_cell.length_b   1.000
_cell.length_c   1.000
_cell.angle_alpha   90.00
_cell.angle_beta   90.00
_cell.angle_gamma   90.00
#
_symmetry.space_group_name_H-M   'P 1'
#
loop_
_entity.id
_entity.type
_entity.pdbx_description
1 polymer ?
#
loop_
_entity_poly.entity_id
_entity_poly.type
_entity_poly.pdbx_seq_one_letter_code
_entity_poly.pdbx_strand_id
1 'polypeptide(L)'
;MSALAERLLADLQDAVRSGDVTKREVIRFLRAEIKNREIERGRPLTDDEIIEVIRRQIKMRREAIEQFAQGGRQDLVEREEAQIRVLESYLPQQLSPEELLELARAVVQEVGATGPRDMGRVMPVLRERVGPRAEGRAIAEAAQRALAEVAGR
;
A
#
# COMPACT_ATOMS: atom_id res chain seq x y z
N MET A 1 -13.36 9.16 14.57
CA MET A 1 -12.36 9.43 13.51
C MET A 1 -11.60 8.13 13.29
N SER A 2 -10.95 7.94 12.14
CA SER A 2 -10.17 6.70 11.93
C SER A 2 -8.90 6.73 12.80
N ALA A 3 -8.40 5.57 13.25
CA ALA A 3 -7.20 5.52 14.09
C ALA A 3 -5.97 6.05 13.35
N LEU A 4 -5.90 5.79 12.03
CA LEU A 4 -4.83 6.30 11.18
C LEU A 4 -4.93 7.82 10.99
N ALA A 5 -6.13 8.39 10.86
CA ALA A 5 -6.34 9.83 10.79
C ALA A 5 -5.92 10.54 12.08
N GLU A 6 -6.20 9.93 13.24
CA GLU A 6 -5.77 10.42 14.55
C GLU A 6 -4.24 10.38 14.69
N ARG A 7 -3.62 9.27 14.29
CA ARG A 7 -2.15 9.13 14.26
C ARG A 7 -1.49 10.19 13.38
N LEU A 8 -2.01 10.43 12.17
CA LEU A 8 -1.50 11.46 11.26
C LEU A 8 -1.62 12.87 11.86
N LEU A 9 -2.67 13.15 12.64
CA LEU A 9 -2.81 14.43 13.33
C LEU A 9 -1.77 14.59 14.45
N ALA A 10 -1.58 13.57 15.27
CA ALA A 10 -0.57 13.59 16.34
C ALA A 10 0.85 13.74 15.77
N ASP A 11 1.20 12.93 14.77
CA ASP A 11 2.51 12.97 14.13
C ASP A 11 2.80 14.30 13.43
N LEU A 12 1.76 14.98 12.90
CA LEU A 12 1.94 16.32 12.34
C LEU A 12 2.36 17.32 13.42
N GLN A 13 1.75 17.26 14.61
CA GLN A 13 2.11 18.14 15.71
C GLN A 13 3.54 17.88 16.16
N ASP A 14 3.94 16.61 16.25
CA ASP A 14 5.30 16.24 16.63
C ASP A 14 6.33 16.62 15.57
N ALA A 15 6.02 16.49 14.28
CA ALA A 15 6.89 16.97 13.20
C ALA A 15 7.07 18.50 13.24
N VAL A 16 6.02 19.25 13.61
CA VAL A 16 6.12 20.70 13.81
C VAL A 16 7.01 21.04 15.01
N ARG A 17 6.86 20.34 16.13
CA ARG A 17 7.67 20.57 17.35
C ARG A 17 9.14 20.22 17.17
N SER A 18 9.42 19.10 16.51
CA SER A 18 10.78 18.60 16.27
C SER A 18 11.50 19.30 15.11
N GLY A 19 10.78 20.06 14.28
CA GLY A 19 11.35 20.71 13.10
C GLY A 19 11.58 19.77 11.92
N ASP A 20 10.99 18.57 11.92
CA ASP A 20 11.05 17.63 10.79
C ASP A 20 10.20 18.15 9.62
N VAL A 21 10.86 18.92 8.74
CA VAL A 21 10.23 19.56 7.59
C VAL A 21 9.65 18.53 6.62
N THR A 22 10.38 17.45 6.32
CA THR A 22 9.94 16.42 5.37
C THR A 22 8.69 15.72 5.87
N LYS A 23 8.71 15.22 7.13
CA LYS A 23 7.55 14.55 7.71
C LYS A 23 6.34 15.49 7.78
N ARG A 24 6.56 16.75 8.18
CA ARG A 24 5.51 17.78 8.24
C ARG A 24 4.85 18.04 6.88
N GLU A 25 5.63 18.20 5.82
CA GLU A 25 5.11 18.45 4.46
C GLU A 25 4.33 17.27 3.93
N VAL A 26 4.88 16.06 4.06
CA VAL A 26 4.21 14.81 3.65
C VAL A 26 2.87 14.65 4.34
N ILE A 27 2.83 14.79 5.68
CA ILE A 27 1.59 14.61 6.44
C ILE A 27 0.56 15.68 6.09
N ARG A 28 0.97 16.95 5.90
CA ARG A 28 0.04 18.02 5.48
C ARG A 28 -0.60 17.71 4.14
N PHE A 29 0.21 17.31 3.17
CA PHE A 29 -0.28 16.95 1.84
C PHE A 29 -1.20 15.73 1.88
N LEU A 30 -0.80 14.67 2.60
CA LEU A 30 -1.63 13.48 2.80
C LEU A 30 -2.98 13.80 3.44
N ARG A 31 -3.00 14.63 4.48
CA ARG A 31 -4.25 15.02 5.14
C ARG A 31 -5.15 15.88 4.25
N ALA A 32 -4.58 16.71 3.38
CA ALA A 32 -5.36 17.44 2.39
C ALA A 32 -6.03 16.49 1.38
N GLU A 33 -5.30 15.51 0.86
CA GLU A 33 -5.84 14.47 -0.03
C GLU A 33 -6.93 13.62 0.63
N ILE A 34 -6.72 13.20 1.89
CA ILE A 34 -7.75 12.54 2.68
C ILE A 34 -8.99 13.42 2.77
N LYS A 35 -8.83 14.70 3.12
CA LYS A 35 -9.95 15.63 3.27
C LYS A 35 -10.73 15.83 1.97
N ASN A 36 -10.02 15.98 0.84
CA ASN A 36 -10.65 16.09 -0.48
C ASN A 36 -11.51 14.85 -0.76
N ARG A 37 -10.99 13.66 -0.47
CA ARG A 37 -11.71 12.41 -0.70
C ARG A 37 -12.87 12.21 0.29
N GLU A 38 -12.77 12.68 1.52
CA GLU A 38 -13.91 12.72 2.44
C GLU A 38 -15.04 13.62 1.93
N ILE A 39 -14.69 14.77 1.35
CA ILE A 39 -15.67 15.69 0.72
C ILE A 39 -16.34 15.00 -0.46
N GLU A 40 -15.57 14.36 -1.35
CA GLU A 40 -16.11 13.58 -2.49
C GLU A 40 -17.05 12.46 -2.03
N ARG A 41 -16.75 11.80 -0.89
CA ARG A 41 -17.54 10.71 -0.33
C ARG A 41 -18.73 11.17 0.51
N GLY A 42 -18.74 12.43 0.96
CA GLY A 42 -19.71 12.94 1.93
C GLY A 42 -19.60 12.33 3.33
N ARG A 43 -18.48 11.66 3.66
CA ARG A 43 -18.23 11.03 4.96
C ARG A 43 -16.73 10.91 5.26
N PRO A 44 -16.33 10.75 6.54
CA PRO A 44 -14.97 10.40 6.89
C PRO A 44 -14.50 9.10 6.23
N LEU A 45 -13.20 9.01 5.89
CA LEU A 45 -12.61 7.79 5.35
C LEU A 45 -12.38 6.74 6.45
N THR A 46 -12.45 5.47 6.07
CA THR A 46 -11.96 4.37 6.90
C THR A 46 -10.44 4.26 6.82
N ASP A 47 -9.81 3.49 7.73
CA ASP A 47 -8.36 3.26 7.70
C ASP A 47 -7.92 2.62 6.37
N ASP A 48 -8.68 1.65 5.86
CA ASP A 48 -8.40 1.03 4.55
C ASP A 48 -8.45 2.05 3.41
N GLU A 49 -9.43 2.96 3.41
CA GLU A 49 -9.52 4.00 2.40
C GLU A 49 -8.37 5.00 2.49
N ILE A 50 -7.87 5.29 3.70
CA ILE A 50 -6.67 6.13 3.89
C ILE A 50 -5.42 5.41 3.40
N ILE A 51 -5.28 4.11 3.66
CA ILE A 51 -4.19 3.27 3.14
C ILE A 51 -4.16 3.33 1.61
N GLU A 52 -5.31 3.29 0.95
CA GLU A 52 -5.39 3.44 -0.51
C GLU A 52 -4.92 4.83 -0.99
N VAL A 53 -5.21 5.90 -0.24
CA VAL A 53 -4.67 7.25 -0.55
C VAL A 53 -3.14 7.26 -0.40
N ILE A 54 -2.61 6.66 0.66
CA ILE A 54 -1.16 6.56 0.90
C ILE A 54 -0.47 5.81 -0.24
N ARG A 55 -1.01 4.64 -0.64
CA ARG A 55 -0.50 3.85 -1.76
C ARG A 55 -0.49 4.63 -3.07
N ARG A 56 -1.57 5.38 -3.36
CA ARG A 56 -1.62 6.26 -4.54
C ARG A 56 -0.51 7.31 -4.51
N GLN A 57 -0.25 7.93 -3.36
CA GLN A 57 0.83 8.91 -3.23
C GLN A 57 2.22 8.28 -3.42
N ILE A 58 2.47 7.11 -2.84
CA ILE A 58 3.73 6.38 -3.04
C ILE A 58 3.94 6.10 -4.53
N LYS A 59 2.90 5.63 -5.23
CA LYS A 59 2.96 5.38 -6.68
C LYS A 59 3.34 6.63 -7.47
N MET A 60 2.66 7.75 -7.24
CA MET A 60 2.96 9.02 -7.94
C MET A 60 4.40 9.48 -7.69
N ARG A 61 4.95 9.24 -6.50
CA ARG A 61 6.35 9.59 -6.18
C ARG A 61 7.35 8.67 -6.85
N ARG A 62 7.06 7.37 -6.95
CA ARG A 62 7.87 6.42 -7.73
C ARG A 62 7.92 6.78 -9.22
N GLU A 63 6.78 7.20 -9.78
CA GLU A 63 6.71 7.72 -11.16
C GLU A 63 7.54 9.01 -11.30
N ALA A 64 7.47 9.92 -10.33
CA ALA A 64 8.30 11.13 -10.33
C ALA A 64 9.80 10.84 -10.20
N ILE A 65 10.20 9.89 -9.36
CA ILE A 65 11.59 9.42 -9.23
C ILE A 65 12.13 8.97 -10.59
N GLU A 66 11.37 8.17 -11.33
CA GLU A 66 11.79 7.69 -12.64
C GLU A 66 12.04 8.86 -13.61
N GLN A 67 11.14 9.85 -13.63
CA GLN A 67 11.29 11.04 -14.47
C GLN A 67 12.48 11.92 -14.04
N PHE A 68 12.70 12.12 -12.73
CA PHE A 68 13.82 12.90 -12.23
C PHE A 68 15.17 12.21 -12.47
N ALA A 69 15.22 10.89 -12.31
CA ALA A 69 16.41 10.10 -12.60
C ALA A 69 16.79 10.18 -14.08
N GLN A 70 15.81 10.06 -14.99
CA GLN A 70 16.02 10.25 -16.43
C GLN A 70 16.56 11.65 -16.77
N GLY A 71 16.12 12.67 -16.01
CA GLY A 71 16.59 14.05 -16.14
C GLY A 71 17.89 14.38 -15.40
N GLY A 72 18.55 13.41 -14.75
CA GLY A 72 19.78 13.64 -13.97
C GLY A 72 19.59 14.49 -12.71
N ARG A 73 18.37 14.61 -12.20
CA ARG A 73 18.01 15.42 -11.02
C ARG A 73 18.02 14.59 -9.73
N GLN A 74 19.21 14.14 -9.33
CA GLN A 74 19.40 13.29 -8.15
C GLN A 74 18.90 13.93 -6.85
N ASP A 75 18.98 15.26 -6.74
CA ASP A 75 18.45 16.03 -5.61
C ASP A 75 16.93 15.83 -5.44
N LEU A 76 16.19 15.72 -6.55
CA LEU A 76 14.76 15.50 -6.53
C LEU A 76 14.42 14.02 -6.29
N VAL A 77 15.24 13.09 -6.78
CA VAL A 77 15.11 11.66 -6.48
C VAL A 77 15.19 11.42 -4.97
N GLU A 78 16.24 11.92 -4.32
CA GLU A 78 16.45 11.77 -2.87
C GLU A 78 15.31 12.38 -2.06
N ARG A 79 14.77 13.52 -2.52
CA ARG A 79 13.61 14.16 -1.91
C ARG A 79 12.36 13.28 -1.99
N GLU A 80 12.07 12.68 -3.14
CA GLU A 80 10.91 11.81 -3.29
C GLU A 80 11.06 10.51 -2.49
N GLU A 81 12.25 9.92 -2.46
CA GLU A 81 12.53 8.74 -1.64
C GLU A 81 12.32 9.03 -0.15
N ALA A 82 12.77 10.19 0.34
CA ALA A 82 12.55 10.60 1.73
C ALA A 82 11.05 10.73 2.05
N GLN A 83 10.25 11.23 1.11
CA GLN A 83 8.80 11.33 1.29
C GLN A 83 8.13 9.95 1.27
N ILE A 84 8.56 9.04 0.39
CA ILE A 84 8.08 7.66 0.34
C ILE A 84 8.31 6.97 1.69
N ARG A 85 9.50 7.10 2.28
CA ARG A 85 9.81 6.51 3.60
C ARG A 85 8.84 6.98 4.70
N VAL A 86 8.46 8.26 4.69
CA VAL A 86 7.46 8.78 5.62
C VAL A 86 6.09 8.12 5.37
N LEU A 87 5.64 8.04 4.13
CA LEU A 87 4.36 7.42 3.76
C LEU A 87 4.32 5.93 4.13
N GLU A 88 5.39 5.18 3.86
CA GLU A 88 5.50 3.75 4.16
C GLU A 88 5.41 3.48 5.67
N SER A 89 5.83 4.42 6.53
CA SER A 89 5.70 4.28 7.99
C SER A 89 4.26 4.26 8.52
N TYR A 90 3.29 4.64 7.67
CA TYR A 90 1.86 4.62 7.94
C TYR A 90 1.15 3.41 7.36
N LEU A 91 1.84 2.61 6.54
CA LEU A 91 1.31 1.35 6.04
C LEU A 91 1.53 0.23 7.07
N PRO A 92 0.64 -0.77 7.14
CA PRO A 92 0.95 -1.99 7.85
C PRO A 92 2.16 -2.66 7.21
N GLN A 93 2.88 -3.47 8.00
CA GLN A 93 4.02 -4.25 7.50
C GLN A 93 3.60 -5.00 6.23
N GLN A 94 4.25 -4.66 5.12
CA GLN A 94 3.96 -5.28 3.84
C GLN A 94 4.53 -6.70 3.84
N LEU A 95 3.77 -7.64 3.26
CA LEU A 95 4.26 -8.99 3.03
C LEU A 95 5.34 -8.95 1.94
N SER A 96 6.42 -9.68 2.17
CA SER A 96 7.36 -10.01 1.10
C SER A 96 6.69 -10.83 0.00
N PRO A 97 7.23 -10.81 -1.24
CA PRO A 97 6.75 -11.67 -2.32
C PRO A 97 6.67 -13.15 -1.92
N GLU A 98 7.63 -13.61 -1.11
CA GLU A 98 7.72 -14.97 -0.61
C GLU A 98 6.62 -15.27 0.42
N GLU A 99 6.43 -14.42 1.43
CA GLU A 99 5.35 -14.60 2.42
C GLU A 99 3.96 -14.56 1.77
N LEU A 100 3.77 -13.69 0.77
CA LEU A 100 2.53 -13.62 0.02
C LEU A 100 2.29 -14.87 -0.82
N LEU A 101 3.35 -15.44 -1.41
CA LEU A 101 3.27 -16.69 -2.16
C LEU A 101 2.95 -17.87 -1.24
N GLU A 102 3.56 -17.96 -0.06
CA GLU A 102 3.24 -18.99 0.94
C GLU A 102 1.79 -18.91 1.40
N LEU A 103 1.29 -17.70 1.66
CA LEU A 103 -0.13 -17.50 1.96
C LEU A 103 -1.04 -17.94 0.81
N ALA A 104 -0.67 -17.63 -0.43
CA ALA A 104 -1.41 -18.07 -1.61
C ALA A 104 -1.43 -19.60 -1.74
N ARG A 105 -0.29 -20.28 -1.52
CA ARG A 105 -0.19 -21.76 -1.50
C ARG A 105 -1.09 -22.37 -0.44
N ALA A 106 -1.08 -21.82 0.78
CA ALA A 106 -1.94 -22.28 1.86
C ALA A 106 -3.43 -22.15 1.51
N VAL A 107 -3.84 -21.02 0.91
CA VAL A 107 -5.23 -20.81 0.47
C VAL A 107 -5.60 -21.77 -0.66
N VAL A 108 -4.72 -21.98 -1.65
CA VAL A 108 -4.94 -22.95 -2.74
C VAL A 108 -5.21 -24.35 -2.20
N GLN A 109 -4.44 -24.79 -1.19
CA GLN A 109 -4.66 -26.08 -0.53
C GLN A 109 -5.96 -26.10 0.27
N GLU A 110 -6.23 -25.07 1.07
CA GLU A 110 -7.44 -24.93 1.90
C GLU A 110 -8.73 -25.01 1.07
N VAL A 111 -8.75 -24.36 -0.10
CA VAL A 111 -9.91 -24.39 -1.00
C VAL A 111 -9.92 -25.62 -1.92
N GLY A 112 -8.91 -26.48 -1.89
CA GLY A 112 -8.79 -27.62 -2.80
C GLY A 112 -8.77 -27.19 -4.28
N ALA A 113 -8.06 -26.10 -4.59
CA ALA A 113 -7.91 -25.62 -5.95
C ALA A 113 -6.91 -26.48 -6.73
N THR A 114 -7.20 -26.73 -8.00
CA THR A 114 -6.47 -27.67 -8.86
C THR A 114 -5.81 -26.98 -10.05
N GLY A 115 -6.06 -25.70 -10.26
CA GLY A 115 -5.36 -24.92 -11.28
C GLY A 115 -5.98 -23.56 -11.56
N PRO A 116 -5.51 -22.85 -12.59
CA PRO A 116 -5.88 -21.46 -12.87
C PRO A 116 -7.38 -21.14 -12.92
N ARG A 117 -8.22 -22.14 -13.23
CA ARG A 117 -9.69 -22.00 -13.27
C ARG A 117 -10.29 -21.70 -11.88
N ASP A 118 -9.60 -22.05 -10.80
CA ASP A 118 -10.05 -21.84 -9.42
C ASP A 118 -9.74 -20.44 -8.87
N MET A 119 -9.21 -19.52 -9.70
CA MET A 119 -8.87 -18.15 -9.28
C MET A 119 -10.03 -17.45 -8.55
N GLY A 120 -11.27 -17.62 -9.03
CA GLY A 120 -12.46 -17.04 -8.42
C GLY A 120 -12.74 -17.55 -6.99
N ARG A 121 -12.26 -18.74 -6.63
CA ARG A 121 -12.40 -19.35 -5.30
C ARG A 121 -11.25 -18.95 -4.36
N VAL A 122 -10.04 -18.83 -4.90
CA VAL A 122 -8.83 -18.47 -4.15
C VAL A 122 -8.80 -16.98 -3.78
N MET A 123 -9.13 -16.10 -4.73
CA MET A 123 -8.93 -14.66 -4.55
C MET A 123 -9.69 -14.04 -3.37
N PRO A 124 -10.96 -14.36 -3.10
CA PRO A 124 -11.68 -13.79 -1.96
C PRO A 124 -11.00 -14.11 -0.62
N VAL A 125 -10.66 -15.39 -0.41
CA VAL A 125 -10.01 -15.88 0.82
C VAL A 125 -8.61 -15.29 0.98
N LEU A 126 -7.83 -15.25 -0.11
CA LEU A 126 -6.50 -14.68 -0.06
C LEU A 126 -6.53 -13.17 0.21
N ARG A 127 -7.45 -12.42 -0.40
CA ARG A 127 -7.61 -10.98 -0.15
C ARG A 127 -8.00 -10.69 1.29
N GLU A 128 -8.90 -11.48 1.87
CA GLU A 128 -9.29 -11.37 3.27
C GLU A 128 -8.09 -11.62 4.20
N ARG A 129 -7.33 -12.69 3.96
CA ARG A 129 -6.17 -13.06 4.78
C ARG A 129 -5.03 -12.04 4.64
N VAL A 130 -4.80 -11.49 3.45
CA VAL A 130 -3.74 -10.50 3.21
C VAL A 130 -4.13 -9.11 3.74
N GLY A 131 -5.37 -8.69 3.48
CA GLY A 131 -5.86 -7.36 3.84
C GLY A 131 -4.99 -6.24 3.24
N PRO A 132 -4.72 -5.16 4.00
CA PRO A 132 -3.91 -4.03 3.52
C PRO A 132 -2.39 -4.28 3.47
N ARG A 133 -1.94 -5.53 3.66
CA ARG A 133 -0.51 -5.89 3.72
C ARG A 133 0.12 -6.21 2.35
N ALA A 134 -0.67 -6.23 1.28
CA ALA A 134 -0.15 -6.25 -0.08
C ALA A 134 -1.12 -5.56 -1.05
N GLU A 135 -0.62 -5.13 -2.20
CA GLU A 135 -1.44 -4.55 -3.28
C GLU A 135 -2.20 -5.63 -4.05
N GLY A 136 -3.36 -5.27 -4.60
CA GLY A 136 -4.21 -6.22 -5.35
C GLY A 136 -3.50 -6.90 -6.53
N ARG A 137 -2.55 -6.22 -7.17
CA ARG A 137 -1.72 -6.80 -8.23
C ARG A 137 -0.78 -7.88 -7.70
N ALA A 138 -0.06 -7.60 -6.61
CA ALA A 138 0.83 -8.58 -5.98
C ALA A 138 0.05 -9.81 -5.49
N ILE A 139 -1.15 -9.60 -4.91
CA ILE A 139 -2.04 -10.69 -4.49
C ILE A 139 -2.43 -11.56 -5.70
N ALA A 140 -2.81 -10.95 -6.82
CA ALA A 140 -3.18 -11.67 -8.03
C ALA A 140 -2.00 -12.44 -8.65
N GLU A 141 -0.81 -11.84 -8.70
CA GLU A 141 0.41 -12.48 -9.20
C GLU A 141 0.81 -13.68 -8.32
N ALA A 142 0.74 -13.56 -6.99
CA ALA A 142 1.00 -14.66 -6.07
C ALA A 142 -0.02 -15.80 -6.21
N ALA A 143 -1.32 -15.48 -6.29
CA ALA A 143 -2.37 -16.47 -6.53
C ALA A 143 -2.17 -17.22 -7.85
N GLN A 144 -1.83 -16.50 -8.92
CA GLN A 144 -1.57 -17.09 -10.23
C GLN A 144 -0.38 -18.05 -10.19
N ARG A 145 0.72 -17.66 -9.54
CA ARG A 145 1.89 -18.52 -9.36
C ARG A 145 1.53 -19.79 -8.57
N ALA A 146 0.87 -19.66 -7.43
CA ALA A 146 0.47 -20.80 -6.60
C ALA A 146 -0.48 -21.76 -7.35
N LEU A 147 -1.41 -21.24 -8.14
CA LEU A 147 -2.31 -22.05 -8.96
C LEU A 147 -1.61 -22.77 -10.12
N ALA A 148 -0.59 -22.15 -10.71
CA ALA A 148 0.22 -22.78 -11.76
C ALA A 148 1.02 -23.97 -11.20
N GLU A 149 1.51 -23.87 -9.96
CA GLU A 149 2.28 -24.95 -9.30
C GLU A 149 1.46 -26.22 -9.07
N VAL A 150 0.16 -26.10 -8.82
CA VAL A 150 -0.73 -27.27 -8.62
C VAL A 150 -1.30 -27.82 -9.92
N ALA A 151 -1.39 -27.02 -10.98
CA ALA A 151 -1.87 -27.48 -12.29
C ALA A 151 -0.85 -28.37 -13.04
N GLY A 152 0.43 -28.28 -12.67
CA GLY A 152 1.51 -29.11 -13.24
C GLY A 152 1.78 -30.40 -12.46
N ARG A 153 1.01 -30.70 -11.42
CA ARG A 153 1.07 -31.93 -10.62
C ARG A 153 -0.05 -32.88 -11.03
#